data_AF-A0A497V612-F1
#
_entry.id   AF-A0A497V612-F1
#
_cell.length_a   1.000
_cell.length_b   1.000
_cell.length_c   1.000
_cell.angle_alpha   90.00
_cell.angle_beta   90.00
_cell.angle_gamma   90.00
#
_symmetry.space_group_name_H-M   'P 1'
#
loop_
_entity.id
_entity.type
_entity.pdbx_description
1 polymer ?
#
loop_
_entity_poly.entity_id
_entity_poly.type
_entity_poly.pdbx_seq_one_letter_code
_entity_poly.pdbx_strand_id
1 'polypeptide(L)'
;MKKIISTTFLFGMLLSGSILSAQKMSQEKMKAIYSDDIATFKKQFTPGDYNKCFLVGDILYSPLGFSVMSDRRNIINFLLDSKASVNKKCQNKTPLEVADETKGSEEVKRILIAKGGNRD
;
A
#
# COMPACT_ATOMS: atom_id res chain seq x y z
N MET A 1 -2.32 14.70 54.68
CA MET A 1 -2.93 16.02 54.39
C MET A 1 -1.99 16.72 53.41
N LYS A 2 -2.32 17.13 52.19
CA LYS A 2 -3.55 17.63 51.56
C LYS A 2 -3.76 17.01 50.17
N LYS A 3 -5.02 16.95 49.77
CA LYS A 3 -5.56 16.57 48.46
C LYS A 3 -5.27 17.66 47.39
N ILE A 4 -5.79 17.38 46.18
CA ILE A 4 -6.16 18.27 45.07
C ILE A 4 -4.98 18.56 44.11
N ILE A 5 -5.02 18.40 42.77
CA ILE A 5 -6.13 18.54 41.80
C ILE A 5 -5.88 17.63 40.58
N SER A 6 -6.80 16.68 40.38
CA SER A 6 -7.17 16.14 39.07
C SER A 6 -7.94 17.23 38.33
N THR A 7 -7.43 17.76 37.21
CA THR A 7 -8.17 18.44 36.12
C THR A 7 -7.20 19.11 35.16
N THR A 8 -6.90 18.46 34.02
CA THR A 8 -6.81 19.17 32.73
C THR A 8 -7.09 18.17 31.60
N PHE A 9 -8.30 17.63 31.63
CA PHE A 9 -9.00 17.31 30.40
C PHE A 9 -9.55 18.66 29.89
N LEU A 10 -9.19 19.07 28.67
CA LEU A 10 -9.90 19.97 27.74
C LEU A 10 -8.85 20.58 26.78
N PHE A 11 -8.71 20.01 25.58
CA PHE A 11 -9.44 20.38 24.35
C PHE A 11 -8.90 21.66 23.69
N GLY A 12 -8.29 21.47 22.53
CA GLY A 12 -7.71 22.49 21.66
C GLY A 12 -6.51 21.85 20.96
N MET A 13 -6.44 21.74 19.63
CA MET A 13 -6.98 22.63 18.63
C MET A 13 -6.79 21.94 17.27
N LEU A 14 -7.83 22.00 16.45
CA LEU A 14 -7.84 21.77 15.01
C LEU A 14 -7.69 20.32 14.53
N LEU A 15 -8.86 19.76 14.18
CA LEU A 15 -8.99 18.95 12.98
C LEU A 15 -8.56 19.83 11.78
N SER A 16 -7.25 20.00 11.57
CA SER A 16 -6.77 20.29 10.24
C SER A 16 -7.09 19.04 9.44
N GLY A 17 -8.11 19.14 8.59
CA GLY A 17 -8.52 18.05 7.70
C GLY A 17 -7.26 17.47 7.11
N SER A 18 -7.00 16.20 7.41
CA SER A 18 -5.79 15.51 6.99
C SER A 18 -5.80 15.47 5.47
N ILE A 19 -5.17 16.47 4.86
CA ILE A 19 -4.68 16.38 3.51
C ILE A 19 -3.81 15.12 3.56
N LEU A 20 -4.33 14.02 3.01
CA LEU A 20 -3.62 12.75 2.91
C LEU A 20 -2.43 13.01 1.98
N SER A 21 -1.35 13.58 2.54
CA SER A 21 -0.08 13.66 1.86
C SER A 21 0.33 12.23 1.58
N ALA A 22 0.21 11.84 0.31
CA ALA A 22 0.64 10.53 -0.11
C ALA A 22 2.13 10.41 0.23
N GLN A 23 2.45 9.46 1.10
CA GLN A 23 3.83 9.26 1.53
C GLN A 23 4.66 8.85 0.31
N LYS A 24 5.81 9.49 0.09
CA LYS A 24 6.73 9.03 -0.96
C LYS A 24 7.22 7.63 -0.64
N MET A 25 7.29 6.75 -1.64
CA MET A 25 7.93 5.44 -1.46
C MET A 25 9.43 5.65 -1.35
N SER A 26 10.02 5.28 -0.21
CA SER A 26 11.46 5.40 -0.01
C SER A 26 12.23 4.46 -0.93
N GLN A 27 13.53 4.72 -1.12
CA GLN A 27 14.36 3.86 -1.95
C GLN A 27 14.46 2.44 -1.39
N GLU A 28 14.46 2.29 -0.06
CA GLU A 28 14.49 1.02 0.65
C GLU A 28 13.21 0.23 0.43
N LYS A 29 12.05 0.90 0.50
CA LYS A 29 10.75 0.30 0.17
C LYS A 29 10.69 -0.18 -1.28
N MET A 30 11.17 0.62 -2.23
CA MET A 30 11.26 0.22 -3.64
C MET A 30 12.20 -0.96 -3.83
N LYS A 31 13.41 -0.92 -3.25
CA LYS A 31 14.39 -2.03 -3.29
C LYS A 31 13.80 -3.31 -2.69
N ALA A 32 13.06 -3.22 -1.60
CA ALA A 32 12.41 -4.36 -0.97
C ALA A 32 11.37 -5.01 -1.90
N ILE A 33 10.57 -4.22 -2.61
CA ILE A 33 9.65 -4.77 -3.62
C ILE A 33 10.42 -5.39 -4.79
N TYR A 34 11.45 -4.71 -5.32
CA TYR A 34 12.24 -5.23 -6.44
C TYR A 34 12.96 -6.54 -6.12
N SER A 35 13.32 -6.78 -4.86
CA SER A 35 13.97 -8.02 -4.43
C SER A 35 13.07 -9.25 -4.56
N ASP A 36 11.74 -9.07 -4.58
CA ASP A 36 10.73 -10.14 -4.49
C ASP A 36 10.94 -11.11 -3.31
N ASP A 37 11.64 -10.67 -2.27
CA ASP A 37 11.91 -11.42 -1.03
C ASP A 37 10.99 -10.93 0.10
N ILE A 38 10.20 -11.84 0.66
CA ILE A 38 9.20 -11.53 1.70
C ILE A 38 9.86 -11.04 2.99
N ALA A 39 11.02 -11.59 3.36
CA ALA A 39 11.72 -11.17 4.57
C ALA A 39 12.20 -9.70 4.45
N THR A 40 12.75 -9.34 3.30
CA THR A 40 13.17 -7.97 2.99
C THR A 40 11.98 -7.03 2.89
N PHE A 41 10.88 -7.45 2.26
CA PHE A 41 9.63 -6.71 2.23
C PHE A 41 9.12 -6.36 3.63
N LYS A 42 9.04 -7.35 4.53
CA LYS A 42 8.56 -7.17 5.91
C LYS A 42 9.43 -6.25 6.77
N LYS A 43 10.71 -6.08 6.44
CA LYS A 43 11.57 -5.09 7.13
C LYS A 43 11.17 -3.65 6.82
N GLN A 44 10.54 -3.41 5.66
CA GLN A 44 10.22 -2.06 5.16
C GLN A 44 8.72 -1.75 5.21
N PHE A 45 7.85 -2.77 5.24
CA PHE A 45 6.40 -2.61 5.24
C PHE A 45 5.76 -3.34 6.42
N THR A 46 4.88 -2.64 7.12
CA THR A 46 3.99 -3.20 8.15
C THR A 46 2.62 -3.53 7.56
N PRO A 47 1.81 -4.40 8.18
CA PRO A 47 0.45 -4.69 7.69
C PRO A 47 -0.42 -3.45 7.47
N GLY A 48 -0.26 -2.40 8.30
CA GLY A 48 -0.95 -1.12 8.12
C GLY A 48 -0.59 -0.35 6.85
N ASP A 49 0.50 -0.74 6.16
CA ASP A 49 0.95 -0.12 4.92
C ASP A 49 0.35 -0.76 3.66
N TYR A 50 -0.17 -1.99 3.73
CA TYR A 50 -0.49 -2.80 2.55
C TYR A 50 -1.58 -2.18 1.65
N ASN A 51 -2.42 -1.31 2.22
CA ASN A 51 -3.49 -0.59 1.52
C ASN A 51 -3.24 0.93 1.41
N LYS A 52 -2.05 1.42 1.79
CA LYS A 52 -1.68 2.84 1.60
C LYS A 52 -1.28 3.09 0.15
N CYS A 53 -1.46 4.32 -0.31
CA CYS A 53 -0.90 4.78 -1.59
C CYS A 53 0.40 5.53 -1.34
N PHE A 54 1.43 5.18 -2.10
CA PHE A 54 2.73 5.81 -2.05
C PHE A 54 3.09 6.43 -3.39
N LEU A 55 3.75 7.58 -3.34
CA LEU A 55 4.24 8.26 -4.55
C LEU A 55 5.53 7.60 -5.05
N VAL A 56 5.53 7.16 -6.31
CA VAL A 56 6.71 6.68 -7.05
C VAL A 56 6.85 7.51 -8.32
N GLY A 57 7.85 8.38 -8.36
CA GLY A 57 7.89 9.45 -9.36
C GLY A 57 6.69 10.38 -9.15
N ASP A 58 5.83 10.48 -10.16
CA ASP A 58 4.59 11.27 -10.12
C ASP A 58 3.32 10.40 -10.08
N ILE A 59 3.48 9.07 -9.90
CA ILE A 59 2.39 8.11 -9.92
C ILE A 59 2.18 7.53 -8.52
N LEU A 60 0.91 7.35 -8.11
CA LEU A 60 0.58 6.69 -6.86
C LEU A 60 0.34 5.20 -7.05
N TYR A 61 1.04 4.38 -6.26
CA TYR A 61 0.83 2.95 -6.20
C TYR A 61 0.54 2.48 -4.78
N SER A 62 -0.31 1.47 -4.64
CA SER A 62 -0.30 0.64 -3.44
C SER A 62 0.94 -0.28 -3.48
N PRO A 63 1.36 -0.87 -2.34
CA PRO A 63 2.39 -1.92 -2.37
C PRO A 63 2.06 -3.04 -3.34
N LEU A 64 0.78 -3.43 -3.43
CA LEU A 64 0.31 -4.42 -4.40
C LEU A 64 0.45 -3.90 -5.84
N GLY A 65 -0.03 -2.69 -6.13
CA GLY A 65 0.06 -2.11 -7.48
C GLY A 65 1.49 -1.94 -7.99
N PHE A 66 2.42 -1.52 -7.12
CA PHE A 66 3.83 -1.40 -7.51
C PHE A 66 4.50 -2.76 -7.72
N SER A 67 4.12 -3.77 -6.92
CA SER A 67 4.58 -5.15 -7.09
C SER A 67 4.06 -5.75 -8.41
N VAL A 68 2.82 -5.43 -8.79
CA VAL A 68 2.21 -5.79 -10.08
C VAL A 68 2.97 -5.16 -11.24
N MET A 69 3.18 -3.83 -11.20
CA MET A 69 3.94 -3.10 -12.21
C MET A 69 5.36 -3.66 -12.40
N SER A 70 5.93 -4.20 -11.32
CA SER A 70 7.29 -4.75 -11.28
C SER A 70 7.37 -6.28 -11.46
N ASP A 71 6.24 -6.96 -11.71
CA ASP A 71 6.13 -8.43 -11.84
C ASP A 71 6.73 -9.24 -10.66
N ARG A 72 6.49 -8.78 -9.43
CA ARG A 72 7.04 -9.37 -8.18
C ARG A 72 6.06 -10.35 -7.57
N ARG A 73 6.01 -11.55 -8.15
CA ARG A 73 4.97 -12.57 -7.91
C ARG A 73 4.95 -13.10 -6.48
N ASN A 74 6.11 -13.22 -5.80
CA ASN A 74 6.11 -13.69 -4.42
C ASN A 74 5.44 -12.66 -3.51
N ILE A 75 5.80 -11.38 -3.67
CA ILE A 75 5.22 -10.29 -2.90
C ILE A 75 3.74 -10.08 -3.24
N ILE A 76 3.35 -10.21 -4.52
CA ILE A 76 1.93 -10.15 -4.94
C ILE A 76 1.11 -11.21 -4.17
N ASN A 77 1.53 -12.47 -4.21
CA ASN A 77 0.81 -13.55 -3.53
C ASN A 77 0.78 -13.32 -2.02
N PHE A 78 1.93 -12.96 -1.42
CA PHE A 78 2.01 -12.66 0.00
C PHE A 78 1.05 -11.53 0.44
N LEU A 79 0.98 -10.44 -0.33
CA LEU A 79 0.08 -9.32 -0.03
C LEU A 79 -1.39 -9.74 -0.11
N LEU A 80 -1.77 -10.49 -1.13
CA LEU A 80 -3.14 -10.98 -1.31
C LEU A 80 -3.54 -11.99 -0.22
N ASP A 81 -2.63 -12.89 0.16
CA ASP A 81 -2.85 -13.82 1.28
C ASP A 81 -2.92 -13.08 2.62
N SER A 82 -2.20 -11.98 2.75
CA SER A 82 -2.25 -11.05 3.90
C SER A 82 -3.43 -10.07 3.85
N LYS A 83 -4.43 -10.32 3.00
CA LYS A 83 -5.67 -9.51 2.89
C LYS A 83 -5.44 -8.04 2.48
N ALA A 84 -4.36 -7.75 1.75
CA ALA A 84 -4.29 -6.52 0.98
C ALA A 84 -5.47 -6.47 0.01
N SER A 85 -6.08 -5.30 -0.15
CA SER A 85 -7.23 -5.14 -1.04
C SER A 85 -6.78 -5.28 -2.49
N VAL A 86 -7.26 -6.32 -3.14
CA VAL A 86 -7.01 -6.62 -4.56
C VAL A 86 -7.49 -5.50 -5.49
N ASN A 87 -8.45 -4.68 -5.02
CA ASN A 87 -9.03 -3.56 -5.76
C ASN A 87 -8.66 -2.20 -5.15
N LYS A 88 -7.58 -2.11 -4.35
CA LYS A 88 -7.16 -0.82 -3.77
C LYS A 88 -6.76 0.14 -4.89
N LYS A 89 -7.61 1.13 -5.15
CA LYS A 89 -7.30 2.21 -6.09
C LYS A 89 -6.25 3.16 -5.54
N CYS A 90 -5.24 3.43 -6.36
CA CYS A 90 -4.33 4.56 -6.23
C CYS A 90 -4.29 5.29 -7.57
N GLN A 91 -4.46 6.62 -7.55
CA GLN A 91 -4.62 7.44 -8.77
C GLN A 91 -5.69 6.87 -9.72
N ASN A 92 -6.83 6.47 -9.15
CA ASN A 92 -7.98 5.88 -9.83
C ASN A 92 -7.74 4.53 -10.54
N LYS A 93 -6.58 3.90 -10.34
CA LYS A 93 -6.26 2.60 -10.93
C LYS A 93 -6.26 1.50 -9.89
N THR A 94 -6.97 0.43 -10.17
CA THR A 94 -6.87 -0.85 -9.47
C THR A 94 -5.53 -1.54 -9.82
N PRO A 95 -5.07 -2.50 -9.01
CA PRO A 95 -3.96 -3.36 -9.38
C PRO A 95 -4.13 -4.08 -10.73
N LEU A 96 -5.36 -4.48 -11.10
CA LEU A 96 -5.60 -5.13 -12.39
C LEU A 96 -5.44 -4.16 -13.57
N GLU A 97 -5.90 -2.92 -13.43
CA GLU A 97 -5.68 -1.88 -14.45
C GLU A 97 -4.20 -1.51 -14.57
N VAL A 98 -3.45 -1.51 -13.46
CA VAL A 98 -1.99 -1.37 -13.52
C VAL A 98 -1.35 -2.54 -14.30
N ALA A 99 -1.85 -3.76 -14.15
CA ALA A 99 -1.37 -4.91 -14.93
C ALA A 99 -1.69 -4.79 -16.43
N ASP A 100 -2.82 -4.17 -16.79
CA ASP A 100 -3.22 -3.97 -18.19
C ASP A 100 -2.38 -2.90 -18.90
N GLU A 101 -1.97 -1.85 -18.19
CA GLU A 101 -1.18 -0.75 -18.75
C GLU A 101 0.33 -1.03 -18.80
N THR A 102 0.77 -2.05 -18.08
CA THR A 102 2.17 -2.46 -18.06
C THR A 102 2.40 -3.61 -19.02
N LYS A 103 3.66 -3.88 -19.39
CA LYS A 103 4.03 -5.13 -20.08
C LYS A 103 4.00 -6.33 -19.12
N GLY A 104 3.09 -6.31 -18.15
CA GLY A 104 2.98 -7.28 -17.08
C GLY A 104 2.64 -8.66 -17.60
N SER A 105 3.09 -9.68 -16.88
CA SER A 105 2.82 -11.07 -17.21
C SER A 105 1.31 -11.37 -17.14
N GLU A 106 0.78 -12.10 -18.13
CA GLU A 106 -0.59 -12.63 -18.09
C GLU A 106 -0.85 -13.44 -16.81
N GLU A 107 0.20 -14.02 -16.22
CA GLU A 107 0.10 -14.70 -14.94
C GLU A 107 -0.31 -13.77 -13.78
N VAL A 108 0.22 -12.55 -13.73
CA VAL A 108 -0.15 -11.58 -12.69
C VAL A 108 -1.62 -11.21 -12.82
N LYS A 109 -2.11 -11.00 -14.05
CA LYS A 109 -3.54 -10.77 -14.29
C LYS A 109 -4.38 -11.93 -13.80
N ARG A 110 -3.98 -13.18 -14.10
CA ARG A 110 -4.67 -14.39 -13.59
C ARG A 110 -4.73 -14.44 -12.07
N ILE A 111 -3.61 -14.18 -11.39
CA ILE A 111 -3.55 -14.14 -9.91
C ILE A 111 -4.54 -13.11 -9.35
N LEU A 112 -4.52 -11.89 -9.89
CA LEU A 112 -5.41 -10.81 -9.44
C LEU A 112 -6.88 -11.18 -9.66
N ILE A 113 -7.25 -11.64 -10.86
CA ILE A 113 -8.62 -12.06 -11.19
C ILE A 113 -9.08 -13.20 -10.27
N ALA A 114 -8.23 -14.22 -10.04
CA ALA A 114 -8.55 -15.34 -9.15
C ALA A 114 -8.79 -14.90 -7.69
N LYS A 115 -8.23 -13.76 -7.27
CA LYS A 115 -8.43 -13.16 -5.95
C LYS A 115 -9.54 -12.10 -5.92
N GLY A 116 -10.31 -11.94 -7.00
CA GLY A 116 -11.43 -10.99 -7.10
C GLY A 116 -11.06 -9.60 -7.63
N GLY A 117 -9.91 -9.49 -8.30
CA GLY A 117 -9.46 -8.29 -8.99
C GLY A 117 -10.39 -7.91 -10.13
N ASN A 118 -10.76 -6.63 -10.21
CA ASN A 118 -11.60 -6.10 -11.29
C ASN A 118 -11.01 -4.82 -11.91
N ARG A 119 -11.53 -4.50 -13.09
CA ARG A 119 -11.42 -3.19 -13.72
C ARG A 119 -12.64 -2.41 -13.25
N ASP A 120 -12.47 -1.17 -12.85
CA ASP A 120 -13.56 -0.37 -12.26
C ASP A 120 -13.60 1.02 -12.89
#